data_AF-A0AAV9I7L3-F1
#
_entry.id   AF-A0AAV9I7L3-F1
#
_cell.length_a   1.000
_cell.length_b   1.000
_cell.length_c   1.000
_cell.angle_alpha   90.00
_cell.angle_beta   90.00
_cell.angle_gamma   90.00
#
_symmetry.space_group_name_H-M   'P 1'
#
loop_
_entity.id
_entity.type
_entity.pdbx_description
1 polymer ?
#
loop_
_entity_poly.entity_id
_entity_poly.type
_entity_poly.pdbx_seq_one_letter_code
_entity_poly.pdbx_strand_id
1 'polypeptide(L)'
;MKYQQKFSVTLLQRKRTRRIINIESLANAITDFFGVKTRIVYFENTSFWYQVMVMKTTRVLVAAHGAGLTNVMFMRPGSAVIEISNFGCYGEPYFGALSQLSGLLYWNWRPLVADKLITKLDQKYSSGSYISTHNCTRWRRNADVLVSEHDILELVRKALMKTEHLD
;
A
#
# COMPACT_ATOMS: atom_id res chain seq x y z
N MET A 1 -4.38 31.40 -13.51
CA MET A 1 -4.96 30.11 -13.09
C MET A 1 -3.83 29.10 -12.87
N LYS A 2 -3.48 28.79 -11.62
CA LYS A 2 -2.43 27.80 -11.28
C LYS A 2 -3.03 26.72 -10.41
N TYR A 3 -3.41 25.57 -10.97
CA TYR A 3 -3.52 24.30 -10.24
C TYR A 3 -3.46 23.12 -11.23
N GLN A 4 -2.29 22.87 -11.81
CA GLN A 4 -1.96 21.50 -12.20
C GLN A 4 -1.33 20.83 -10.97
N GLN A 5 -2.16 20.37 -10.04
CA GLN A 5 -1.68 19.38 -9.07
C GLN A 5 -1.45 18.07 -9.83
N LYS A 6 -0.23 17.86 -10.30
CA LYS A 6 0.20 16.55 -10.84
C LYS A 6 -0.17 15.47 -9.84
N PHE A 7 -0.91 14.46 -10.29
CA PHE A 7 -1.47 13.44 -9.42
C PHE A 7 -0.36 12.68 -8.67
N SER A 8 -0.49 12.65 -7.35
CA SER A 8 0.56 12.20 -6.43
C SER A 8 0.56 10.69 -6.19
N VAL A 9 1.72 10.14 -5.83
CA VAL A 9 1.79 8.85 -5.15
C VAL A 9 1.42 9.08 -3.69
N THR A 10 0.50 8.27 -3.16
CA THR A 10 0.04 8.37 -1.76
C THR A 10 0.31 7.06 -1.04
N LEU A 11 1.04 7.17 0.06
CA LEU A 11 1.31 6.07 0.99
C LEU A 11 0.31 6.17 2.14
N LEU A 12 -0.66 5.27 2.21
CA LEU A 12 -1.63 5.23 3.30
C LEU A 12 -1.07 4.39 4.45
N GLN A 13 -0.71 5.08 5.54
CA GLN A 13 -0.16 4.49 6.74
C GLN A 13 -1.25 4.23 7.79
N ARG A 14 -0.93 3.33 8.72
CA ARG A 14 -1.76 2.98 9.87
C ARG A 14 -1.09 3.43 11.16
N LYS A 15 -1.87 3.81 12.17
CA LYS A 15 -1.33 4.26 13.48
C LYS A 15 -0.98 3.13 14.44
N ARG A 16 -1.64 1.97 14.35
CA ARG A 16 -1.59 0.92 15.39
C ARG A 16 -0.94 -0.39 14.97
N THR A 17 -1.45 -1.02 13.90
CA THR A 17 -1.05 -2.37 13.46
C THR A 17 -0.91 -2.41 11.95
N ARG A 18 -0.16 -3.38 11.40
CA ARG A 18 0.14 -3.47 9.95
C ARG A 18 0.80 -2.21 9.40
N ARG A 19 1.63 -1.58 10.21
CA ARG A 19 2.36 -0.39 9.81
C ARG A 19 3.42 -0.78 8.78
N ILE A 20 3.65 0.08 7.80
CA ILE A 20 4.81 -0.06 6.92
C ILE A 20 5.99 0.60 7.65
N ILE A 21 6.95 -0.20 8.12
CA ILE A 21 7.98 0.29 9.05
C ILE A 21 8.93 1.28 8.39
N ASN A 22 9.34 1.01 7.15
CA ASN A 22 10.23 1.87 6.36
C ASN A 22 9.46 2.85 5.44
N ILE A 23 8.27 3.31 5.85
CA ILE A 23 7.42 4.14 4.98
C ILE A 23 8.07 5.47 4.58
N GLU A 24 8.84 6.10 5.48
CA GLU A 24 9.52 7.37 5.22
C GLU A 24 10.62 7.18 4.17
N SER A 25 11.44 6.14 4.36
CA SER A 25 12.47 5.75 3.39
C SER A 25 11.87 5.44 2.02
N LEU A 26 10.76 4.69 1.99
CA LEU A 26 10.03 4.40 0.77
C LEU A 26 9.46 5.66 0.09
N ALA A 27 8.91 6.60 0.86
CA ALA A 27 8.37 7.85 0.33
C ALA A 27 9.45 8.71 -0.34
N ASN A 28 10.61 8.81 0.31
CA ASN A 28 11.78 9.52 -0.22
C ASN A 28 12.28 8.83 -1.49
N ALA A 29 12.48 7.51 -1.45
CA ALA A 29 12.90 6.74 -2.62
C ALA A 29 11.96 6.94 -3.82
N ILE A 30 10.64 6.86 -3.63
CA ILE A 30 9.67 7.08 -4.72
C ILE A 30 9.80 8.51 -5.29
N THR A 31 9.97 9.50 -4.42
CA THR A 31 10.11 10.90 -4.83
C THR A 31 11.38 11.11 -5.63
N ASP A 32 12.51 10.61 -5.13
CA ASP A 32 13.83 10.80 -5.73
C ASP A 32 13.99 10.04 -7.05
N PHE A 33 13.52 8.79 -7.10
CA PHE A 33 13.65 7.95 -8.29
C PHE A 33 12.75 8.40 -9.45
N PHE A 34 11.53 8.90 -9.17
CA PHE A 34 10.55 9.20 -10.22
C PHE A 34 10.27 10.69 -10.41
N GLY A 35 10.79 11.58 -9.54
CA GLY A 35 10.51 13.02 -9.59
C GLY A 35 9.02 13.36 -9.39
N VAL A 36 8.27 12.50 -8.69
CA VAL A 36 6.83 12.65 -8.44
C VAL A 36 6.56 13.16 -7.04
N LYS A 37 5.45 13.88 -6.86
CA LYS A 37 4.99 14.26 -5.53
C LYS A 37 4.52 13.01 -4.77
N THR A 38 5.20 12.69 -3.68
CA THR A 38 4.81 11.60 -2.76
C THR A 38 4.33 12.19 -1.43
N ARG A 39 3.30 11.58 -0.84
CA ARG A 39 2.80 11.96 0.49
C ARG A 39 2.47 10.74 1.32
N ILE A 40 2.74 10.82 2.61
CA ILE A 40 2.26 9.85 3.61
C ILE A 40 1.00 10.42 4.26
N VAL A 41 -0.04 9.61 4.37
CA VAL A 41 -1.32 10.01 4.95
C VAL A 41 -1.80 8.99 5.98
N TYR A 42 -2.56 9.46 6.96
CA TYR A 42 -3.24 8.66 7.97
C TYR A 42 -4.72 8.99 7.94
N PHE A 43 -5.59 7.99 8.00
CA PHE A 43 -7.04 8.19 7.98
C PHE A 43 -7.67 8.15 9.38
N GLU A 44 -6.96 7.62 10.38
CA GLU A 44 -7.46 7.59 11.74
C GLU A 44 -7.59 9.00 12.32
N ASN A 45 -8.79 9.32 12.78
CA ASN A 45 -9.20 10.62 13.32
C ASN A 45 -9.23 11.76 12.29
N THR A 46 -9.41 11.46 10.99
CA THR A 46 -9.67 12.47 9.95
C THR A 46 -11.13 12.46 9.51
N SER A 47 -11.60 13.56 8.93
CA SER A 47 -12.97 13.62 8.39
C SER A 47 -13.11 12.74 7.14
N PHE A 48 -14.31 12.21 6.92
CA PHE A 48 -14.61 11.45 5.71
C PHE A 48 -14.33 12.26 4.43
N TRP A 49 -14.71 13.54 4.41
CA TRP A 49 -14.43 14.44 3.28
C TRP A 49 -12.94 14.58 2.96
N TYR A 50 -12.09 14.61 3.99
CA TYR A 50 -10.64 14.61 3.80
C TYR A 50 -10.17 13.31 3.14
N GLN A 51 -10.66 12.15 3.58
CA GLN A 51 -10.31 10.85 2.99
C GLN A 51 -10.69 10.78 1.51
N VAL A 52 -11.91 11.22 1.16
CA VAL A 52 -12.40 11.30 -0.22
C VAL A 52 -11.52 12.23 -1.06
N MET A 53 -11.17 13.41 -0.54
CA MET A 53 -10.34 14.39 -1.27
C MET A 53 -8.92 13.87 -1.51
N VAL A 54 -8.33 13.19 -0.52
CA VAL A 54 -7.05 12.49 -0.69
C VAL A 54 -7.15 11.47 -1.83
N MET A 55 -8.13 10.57 -1.78
CA MET A 55 -8.28 9.52 -2.80
C MET A 55 -8.53 10.09 -4.21
N LYS A 56 -9.36 11.13 -4.35
CA LYS A 56 -9.62 11.79 -5.64
C LYS A 56 -8.39 12.42 -6.27
N THR A 57 -7.38 12.78 -5.47
CA THR A 57 -6.12 13.43 -5.91
C THR A 57 -4.94 12.46 -5.97
N THR A 58 -5.16 11.18 -5.67
CA THR A 58 -4.13 10.12 -5.70
C THR A 58 -4.13 9.42 -7.05
N ARG A 59 -2.95 9.33 -7.69
CA ARG A 59 -2.74 8.54 -8.92
C ARG A 59 -2.43 7.08 -8.62
N VAL A 60 -1.52 6.90 -7.68
CA VAL A 60 -1.02 5.60 -7.24
C VAL A 60 -1.16 5.57 -5.73
N LEU A 61 -1.99 4.67 -5.24
CA LEU A 61 -2.13 4.40 -3.81
C LEU A 61 -1.26 3.20 -3.46
N VAL A 62 -0.42 3.35 -2.44
CA VAL A 62 0.32 2.25 -1.82
C VAL A 62 -0.16 2.13 -0.38
N ALA A 63 -0.66 0.97 0.02
CA ALA A 63 -1.25 0.82 1.35
C ALA A 63 -1.15 -0.62 1.87
N ALA A 64 -0.97 -0.76 3.18
CA ALA A 64 -1.13 -2.06 3.84
C ALA A 64 -2.58 -2.54 3.76
N HIS A 65 -2.76 -3.86 3.58
CA HIS A 65 -4.06 -4.51 3.55
C HIS A 65 -4.92 -4.12 4.77
N GLY A 66 -6.17 -3.72 4.54
CA GLY A 66 -7.16 -3.47 5.60
C GLY A 66 -8.24 -2.46 5.21
N ALA A 67 -9.19 -2.21 6.12
CA ALA A 67 -10.40 -1.44 5.86
C ALA A 67 -10.19 -0.04 5.24
N GLY A 68 -9.01 0.58 5.42
CA GLY A 68 -8.68 1.85 4.76
C GLY A 68 -8.72 1.77 3.23
N LEU A 69 -8.47 0.59 2.65
CA LEU A 69 -8.55 0.33 1.21
C LEU A 69 -9.98 0.34 0.67
N THR A 70 -11.03 0.32 1.51
CA THR A 70 -12.41 0.51 1.02
C THR A 70 -12.58 1.86 0.32
N ASN A 71 -11.80 2.86 0.72
CA ASN A 71 -11.81 4.20 0.13
C ASN A 71 -11.28 4.26 -1.33
N VAL A 72 -10.71 3.17 -1.88
CA VAL A 72 -10.23 3.16 -3.28
C VAL A 72 -11.34 3.47 -4.28
N MET A 73 -12.60 3.18 -3.93
CA MET A 73 -13.78 3.52 -4.75
C MET A 73 -13.91 5.03 -5.04
N PHE A 74 -13.23 5.89 -4.30
CA PHE A 74 -13.21 7.35 -4.53
C PHE A 74 -12.05 7.82 -5.41
N MET A 75 -11.13 6.94 -5.79
CA MET A 75 -10.05 7.26 -6.73
C MET A 75 -10.60 7.46 -8.14
N ARG A 76 -9.87 8.19 -8.98
CA ARG A 76 -10.24 8.37 -10.39
C ARG A 76 -10.06 7.04 -11.14
N PRO A 77 -11.04 6.60 -11.97
CA PRO A 77 -10.84 5.46 -12.85
C PRO A 77 -9.55 5.60 -13.68
N GLY A 78 -8.88 4.48 -13.94
CA GLY A 78 -7.53 4.45 -14.52
C GLY A 78 -6.40 4.61 -13.51
N SER A 79 -6.67 5.01 -12.26
CA SER A 79 -5.65 5.08 -11.20
C SER A 79 -5.21 3.69 -10.73
N ALA A 80 -4.13 3.62 -9.95
CA ALA A 80 -3.53 2.36 -9.52
C ALA A 80 -3.54 2.18 -8.00
N VAL A 81 -3.72 0.93 -7.57
CA VAL A 81 -3.61 0.49 -6.18
C VAL A 81 -2.53 -0.57 -6.06
N ILE A 82 -1.61 -0.39 -5.13
CA ILE A 82 -0.60 -1.35 -4.71
C ILE A 82 -0.90 -1.70 -3.26
N GLU A 83 -1.47 -2.88 -3.07
CA GLU A 83 -1.76 -3.41 -1.74
C GLU A 83 -0.57 -4.20 -1.19
N ILE A 84 -0.18 -3.91 0.04
CA ILE A 84 0.86 -4.63 0.78
C ILE A 84 0.19 -5.64 1.69
N SER A 85 0.35 -6.92 1.36
CA SER A 85 -0.15 -8.03 2.17
C SER A 85 0.82 -8.40 3.29
N ASN A 86 0.27 -8.92 4.38
CA ASN A 86 1.06 -9.52 5.44
C ASN A 86 1.54 -10.93 5.05
N PHE A 87 2.71 -11.33 5.54
CA PHE A 87 3.26 -12.67 5.30
C PHE A 87 2.31 -13.77 5.78
N GLY A 88 2.20 -14.84 4.99
CA GLY A 88 1.34 -15.97 5.32
C GLY A 88 -0.16 -15.68 5.20
N CYS A 89 -0.55 -14.46 4.78
CA CYS A 89 -1.93 -14.05 4.58
C CYS A 89 -2.22 -13.90 3.08
N TYR A 90 -2.54 -15.03 2.45
CA TYR A 90 -2.91 -15.11 1.05
C TYR A 90 -4.41 -15.40 0.94
N GLY A 91 -5.13 -14.71 0.06
CA GLY A 91 -6.49 -15.11 -0.32
C GLY A 91 -7.64 -14.18 0.07
N GLU A 92 -7.40 -12.91 0.37
CA GLU A 92 -8.47 -11.92 0.51
C GLU A 92 -8.57 -11.05 -0.77
N PRO A 93 -9.26 -11.51 -1.85
CA PRO A 93 -9.33 -10.76 -3.11
C PRO A 93 -10.22 -9.51 -3.03
N TYR A 94 -10.75 -9.18 -1.85
CA TYR A 94 -11.77 -8.13 -1.66
C TYR A 94 -11.36 -6.80 -2.29
N PHE A 95 -10.16 -6.32 -2.00
CA PHE A 95 -9.71 -5.03 -2.53
C PHE A 95 -9.28 -5.12 -3.99
N GLY A 96 -8.78 -6.28 -4.44
CA GLY A 96 -8.55 -6.51 -5.87
C GLY A 96 -9.84 -6.44 -6.69
N ALA A 97 -10.91 -7.07 -6.21
CA ALA A 97 -12.23 -7.00 -6.82
C ALA A 97 -12.83 -5.58 -6.75
N LEU A 98 -12.75 -4.92 -5.59
CA LEU A 98 -13.23 -3.55 -5.42
C LEU A 98 -12.48 -2.57 -6.34
N SER A 99 -11.15 -2.71 -6.46
CA SER A 99 -10.34 -1.92 -7.38
C SER A 99 -10.79 -2.12 -8.82
N GLN A 100 -10.99 -3.36 -9.27
CA GLN A 100 -11.47 -3.65 -10.63
C GLN A 100 -12.86 -3.06 -10.89
N LEU A 101 -13.81 -3.24 -9.97
CA LEU A 101 -15.15 -2.66 -10.06
C LEU A 101 -15.13 -1.13 -10.08
N SER A 102 -14.12 -0.53 -9.47
CA SER A 102 -13.90 0.92 -9.45
C SER A 102 -13.10 1.42 -10.67
N GLY A 103 -12.79 0.54 -11.64
CA GLY A 103 -12.02 0.89 -12.84
C GLY A 103 -10.54 1.17 -12.56
N LEU A 104 -9.97 0.56 -11.53
CA LEU A 104 -8.59 0.77 -11.09
C LEU A 104 -7.68 -0.39 -11.48
N LEU A 105 -6.41 -0.06 -11.71
CA LEU A 105 -5.34 -1.04 -11.81
C LEU A 105 -4.96 -1.53 -10.40
N TYR A 106 -4.63 -2.80 -10.27
CA TYR A 106 -4.37 -3.39 -8.96
C TYR A 106 -3.17 -4.34 -9.00
N TRP A 107 -2.27 -4.17 -8.02
CA TRP A 107 -1.19 -5.09 -7.71
C TRP A 107 -1.20 -5.41 -6.22
N ASN A 108 -0.86 -6.66 -5.89
CA ASN A 108 -0.70 -7.10 -4.52
C ASN A 108 0.77 -7.49 -4.30
N TRP A 109 1.49 -6.71 -3.50
CA TRP A 109 2.84 -7.05 -3.05
C TRP A 109 2.76 -8.01 -1.86
N ARG A 110 3.57 -9.06 -1.89
CA ARG A 110 3.59 -10.10 -0.87
C ARG A 110 5.03 -10.41 -0.44
N PRO A 111 5.33 -10.44 0.86
CA PRO A 111 6.62 -10.91 1.32
C PRO A 111 6.73 -12.43 1.08
N LEU A 112 7.81 -12.85 0.41
CA LEU A 112 8.07 -14.26 0.12
C LEU A 112 8.69 -15.02 1.31
N VAL A 113 9.31 -14.30 2.25
CA VAL A 113 10.01 -14.88 3.42
C VAL A 113 9.69 -14.07 4.67
N ALA A 114 9.55 -14.74 5.82
CA ALA A 114 9.24 -14.13 7.11
C ALA A 114 10.31 -13.13 7.57
N ASP A 115 11.54 -13.28 7.10
CA ASP A 115 12.70 -12.48 7.49
C ASP A 115 12.56 -10.99 7.09
N LYS A 116 11.67 -10.70 6.13
CA LYS A 116 11.27 -9.33 5.77
C LYS A 116 10.13 -8.78 6.65
N LEU A 117 9.68 -9.50 7.68
CA LEU A 117 8.75 -9.00 8.68
C LEU A 117 9.49 -8.72 9.99
N ILE A 118 10.05 -7.52 10.11
CA ILE A 118 10.52 -7.08 11.41
C ILE A 118 9.40 -6.27 12.04
N THR A 119 8.82 -6.78 13.13
CA THR A 119 8.44 -5.86 14.20
C THR A 119 8.61 -6.38 15.61
N LYS A 120 8.91 -5.42 16.50
CA LYS A 120 8.86 -5.50 17.96
C LYS A 120 7.68 -6.37 18.42
N LEU A 121 7.98 -7.38 19.25
CA LEU A 121 7.10 -8.36 19.90
C LEU A 121 6.90 -9.68 19.12
N ASP A 122 7.96 -10.49 19.00
CA ASP A 122 8.19 -11.68 19.85
C ASP A 122 9.43 -12.42 19.33
N GLN A 123 10.48 -12.58 20.15
CA GLN A 123 11.63 -13.44 19.82
C GLN A 123 11.23 -14.94 19.70
N LYS A 124 9.96 -15.27 19.98
CA LYS A 124 9.45 -16.64 20.13
C LYS A 124 9.18 -17.38 18.81
N TYR A 125 9.19 -16.69 17.66
CA TYR A 125 9.01 -17.30 16.34
C TYR A 125 10.27 -17.16 15.48
N SER A 126 11.41 -17.49 16.09
CA SER A 126 12.70 -17.63 15.40
C SER A 126 12.93 -19.11 15.13
N SER A 127 12.47 -19.63 13.99
CA SER A 127 13.08 -20.80 13.34
C SER A 127 12.30 -21.25 12.09
N GLY A 128 12.91 -21.04 10.93
CA GLY A 128 13.27 -22.13 10.00
C GLY A 128 12.19 -23.01 9.39
N SER A 129 10.89 -22.74 9.56
CA SER A 129 9.83 -23.52 8.93
C SER A 129 9.33 -22.83 7.68
N TYR A 130 9.36 -23.54 6.55
CA TYR A 130 8.58 -23.20 5.37
C TYR A 130 7.11 -23.12 5.79
N ILE A 131 6.54 -21.92 5.76
CA ILE A 131 5.21 -21.68 6.30
C ILE A 131 4.21 -21.73 5.15
N SER A 132 3.21 -22.61 5.31
CA SER A 132 2.03 -22.67 4.43
C SER A 132 1.47 -21.28 4.15
N THR A 133 1.27 -20.99 2.86
CA THR A 133 0.67 -19.76 2.36
C THR A 133 -0.80 -19.61 2.77
N HIS A 134 -1.39 -20.55 3.51
CA HIS A 134 -2.81 -20.49 3.91
C HIS A 134 -2.98 -20.38 5.44
N ASN A 135 -1.90 -20.17 6.18
CA ASN A 135 -1.95 -20.05 7.64
C ASN A 135 -1.96 -18.58 8.09
N CYS A 136 -3.01 -17.84 7.74
CA CYS A 136 -3.17 -16.43 8.12
C CYS A 136 -3.67 -16.27 9.56
N THR A 137 -2.77 -16.40 10.53
CA THR A 137 -3.13 -16.25 11.95
C THR A 137 -3.52 -14.82 12.31
N ARG A 138 -4.27 -14.64 13.41
CA ARG A 138 -4.60 -13.31 13.94
C ARG A 138 -3.37 -12.45 14.21
N TRP A 139 -2.26 -13.06 14.65
CA TRP A 139 -1.00 -12.36 14.85
C TRP A 139 -0.43 -11.86 13.52
N ARG A 140 -0.35 -12.73 12.50
CA ARG A 140 0.15 -12.35 11.16
C ARG A 140 -0.66 -11.21 10.53
N ARG A 141 -1.98 -11.21 10.72
CA ARG A 141 -2.87 -10.14 10.27
C ARG A 141 -2.64 -8.79 10.94
N ASN A 142 -1.91 -8.72 12.04
CA ASN A 142 -1.69 -7.48 12.79
C ASN A 142 -0.22 -7.09 12.89
N ALA A 143 0.71 -7.96 12.50
CA ALA A 143 2.13 -7.65 12.44
C ALA A 143 2.40 -6.46 11.53
N ASP A 144 3.36 -5.61 11.89
CA ASP A 144 3.84 -4.59 10.97
C ASP A 144 4.74 -5.23 9.91
N VAL A 145 4.95 -4.51 8.81
CA VAL A 145 5.59 -5.02 7.61
C VAL A 145 6.77 -4.14 7.26
N LEU A 146 7.92 -4.76 6.99
CA LEU A 146 9.03 -4.10 6.32
C LEU A 146 8.95 -4.48 4.84
N VAL A 147 8.85 -3.47 3.97
CA VAL A 147 8.69 -3.71 2.53
C VAL A 147 10.04 -3.59 1.82
N SER A 148 10.22 -4.40 0.79
CA SER A 148 11.38 -4.24 -0.09
C SER A 148 11.19 -2.99 -0.94
N GLU A 149 12.07 -2.00 -0.76
CA GLU A 149 12.01 -0.77 -1.54
C GLU A 149 12.13 -1.06 -3.04
N HIS A 150 13.04 -1.95 -3.44
CA HIS A 150 13.20 -2.36 -4.83
C HIS A 150 11.89 -2.86 -5.44
N ASP A 151 11.22 -3.82 -4.80
CA ASP A 151 9.97 -4.40 -5.30
C ASP A 151 8.87 -3.34 -5.42
N ILE A 152 8.74 -2.46 -4.41
CA ILE A 152 7.71 -1.43 -4.41
C ILE A 152 8.02 -0.36 -5.46
N LEU A 153 9.28 0.04 -5.64
CA LEU A 153 9.68 0.95 -6.71
C LEU A 153 9.36 0.35 -8.09
N GLU A 154 9.58 -0.95 -8.30
CA GLU A 154 9.23 -1.60 -9.55
C GLU A 154 7.72 -1.57 -9.83
N LEU A 155 6.90 -1.84 -8.80
CA LEU A 155 5.44 -1.76 -8.89
C LEU A 155 4.96 -0.33 -9.12
N VAL A 156 5.54 0.65 -8.42
CA VAL A 156 5.22 2.08 -8.62
C VAL A 156 5.60 2.50 -10.03
N ARG A 157 6.77 2.11 -10.56
CA ARG A 157 7.15 2.37 -11.96
C ARG A 157 6.10 1.83 -12.94
N LYS A 158 5.66 0.57 -12.76
CA LYS A 158 4.62 -0.05 -13.60
C LYS A 158 3.30 0.71 -13.51
N ALA A 159 2.89 1.11 -12.31
CA ALA A 159 1.69 1.88 -12.06
C ALA A 159 1.77 3.26 -12.74
N LEU A 160 2.87 3.99 -12.56
CA LEU A 160 3.06 5.32 -13.14
C LEU A 160 3.00 5.27 -14.67
N MET A 161 3.68 4.33 -15.32
CA MET A 161 3.62 4.17 -16.78
C MET A 161 2.19 3.87 -17.27
N LYS A 162 1.45 3.02 -16.56
CA LYS A 162 0.06 2.68 -16.96
C LYS A 162 -0.97 3.76 -16.64
N THR A 163 -0.59 4.78 -15.87
CA THR A 163 -1.45 5.88 -15.44
C THR A 163 -1.03 7.23 -16.02
N GLU A 164 -0.14 7.25 -17.02
CA GLU A 164 0.33 8.47 -17.70
C GLU A 164 -0.78 9.27 -18.39
N HIS A 165 -1.83 8.59 -18.87
CA HIS A 165 -3.00 9.20 -19.52
C HIS A 165 -3.85 10.05 -18.57
N LEU A 166 -3.57 10.02 -17.25
CA LEU A 166 -4.26 10.83 -16.25
C LEU A 166 -3.58 12.19 -16.02
N ASP A 167 -2.42 12.46 -16.63
CA ASP A 167 -1.66 13.70 -16.47
C ASP A 167 -2.29 14.93 -17.16
#